data_AF-A0A386C948-F1
#
_entry.id   AF-A0A386C948-F1
#
_cell.length_a   1.000
_cell.length_b   1.000
_cell.length_c   1.000
_cell.angle_alpha   90.00
_cell.angle_beta   90.00
_cell.angle_gamma   90.00
#
_symmetry.space_group_name_H-M   'P 1'
#
loop_
_entity.id
_entity.type
_entity.pdbx_description
1 polymer ?
#
loop_
_entity_poly.entity_id
_entity_poly.type
_entity_poly.pdbx_seq_one_letter_code
_entity_poly.pdbx_strand_id
1 'polypeptide(L)'
;LDWWESYTLPDADLTVTAAPSQHFSGRTLKDRNATLWSSMVIRSSRHAVFFSGDTGLTTEYSAIRDRLGPFDLIMLEVAHSTRPGVISILARRTRSKP
;
A
#
# COMPACT_ATOMS: atom_id res chain seq x y z
N LEU A 1 8.63 -8.94 -6.26
CA LEU A 1 8.46 -7.48 -6.35
C LEU A 1 9.21 -6.89 -5.18
N ASP A 2 10.36 -6.32 -5.49
CA ASP A 2 11.03 -5.38 -4.60
C ASP A 2 10.29 -4.04 -4.59
N TRP A 3 10.64 -3.14 -3.66
CA TRP A 3 10.03 -1.83 -3.62
C TRP A 3 10.25 -1.08 -4.94
N TRP A 4 9.20 -0.40 -5.37
CA TRP A 4 9.06 0.32 -6.63
C TRP A 4 8.92 -0.57 -7.87
N GLU A 5 9.01 -1.89 -7.74
CA GLU A 5 8.65 -2.79 -8.83
C GLU A 5 7.14 -2.88 -8.97
N SER A 6 6.72 -3.06 -10.22
CA SER A 6 5.31 -3.19 -10.58
C SER A 6 5.06 -4.47 -11.35
N TYR A 7 3.87 -5.02 -11.19
CA TYR A 7 3.37 -6.14 -11.97
C TYR A 7 2.01 -5.78 -12.55
N THR A 8 1.91 -5.81 -13.87
CA THR A 8 0.64 -5.69 -14.59
C THR A 8 0.06 -7.08 -14.79
N LEU A 9 -1.17 -7.29 -14.35
CA LEU A 9 -1.85 -8.56 -14.51
C LEU A 9 -2.13 -8.79 -16.00
N PRO A 10 -1.78 -9.97 -16.55
CA PRO A 10 -2.16 -10.34 -17.91
C PRO A 10 -3.69 -10.27 -18.06
N ASP A 11 -4.14 -9.77 -19.21
CA ASP A 11 -5.57 -9.69 -19.57
C ASP A 11 -6.45 -8.87 -18.63
N ALA A 12 -5.87 -8.01 -17.79
CA ALA A 12 -6.59 -7.08 -16.91
C ALA A 12 -6.00 -5.67 -16.96
N ASP A 13 -6.87 -4.66 -16.84
CA ASP A 13 -6.47 -3.26 -16.62
C ASP A 13 -6.12 -3.05 -15.13
N LEU A 14 -5.09 -3.76 -14.67
CA LEU A 14 -4.66 -3.73 -13.28
C LEU A 14 -3.14 -3.85 -13.16
N THR A 15 -2.53 -2.85 -12.54
CA THR A 15 -1.12 -2.86 -12.15
C THR A 15 -1.00 -2.74 -10.64
N VAL A 16 -0.17 -3.60 -10.06
CA VAL A 16 0.17 -3.60 -8.64
C VAL A 16 1.61 -3.18 -8.49
N THR A 17 1.87 -2.11 -7.74
CA THR A 17 3.21 -1.62 -7.41
C THR A 17 3.49 -1.88 -5.94
N ALA A 18 4.59 -2.55 -5.64
CA ALA A 18 5.12 -2.67 -4.30
C ALA A 18 5.76 -1.33 -3.90
N ALA A 19 5.38 -0.77 -2.76
CA ALA A 19 5.90 0.51 -2.25
C ALA A 19 6.51 0.32 -0.85
N PRO A 20 7.43 1.20 -0.42
CA PRO A 20 8.06 1.08 0.89
C PRO A 20 7.08 1.00 2.05
N SER A 21 7.51 0.30 3.09
CA SER A 21 6.76 0.09 4.32
C SER A 21 7.74 -0.05 5.49
N GLN A 22 7.35 0.47 6.66
CA GLN A 22 8.08 0.30 7.90
C GLN A 22 7.49 -0.87 8.68
N HIS A 23 7.98 -2.08 8.40
CA HIS A 23 7.58 -3.31 9.09
C HIS A 23 8.76 -4.30 9.20
N PHE A 24 8.52 -5.52 9.67
CA PHE A 24 9.47 -6.62 9.65
C PHE A 24 8.74 -7.90 9.23
N SER A 25 9.46 -8.95 8.83
CA SER A 25 8.83 -10.26 8.60
C SER A 25 9.44 -11.34 9.50
N GLY A 26 8.71 -12.43 9.66
CA GLY A 26 9.12 -13.60 10.44
C GLY A 26 7.92 -14.48 10.75
N ARG A 27 8.04 -15.78 10.50
CA ARG A 27 7.01 -16.79 10.80
C ARG A 27 7.54 -17.88 11.74
N THR A 28 8.85 -18.00 11.87
CA THR A 28 9.56 -18.94 12.75
C THR A 28 10.67 -18.21 13.51
N LEU A 29 11.29 -18.89 14.49
CA LEU A 29 12.37 -18.30 15.29
C LEU A 29 13.64 -17.98 14.49
N LYS A 30 13.76 -18.46 13.24
CA LYS A 30 14.99 -18.38 12.42
C LYS A 30 14.82 -17.62 11.10
N ASP A 31 13.62 -17.14 10.76
CA ASP A 31 13.32 -16.57 9.44
C ASP A 31 13.01 -15.07 9.47
N ARG A 32 13.55 -14.36 10.47
CA ARG A 32 13.37 -12.91 10.59
C ARG A 32 13.85 -12.22 9.32
N ASN A 33 12.98 -11.40 8.73
CA ASN A 33 13.21 -10.63 7.50
C ASN A 33 13.51 -11.48 6.25
N ALA A 34 13.12 -12.76 6.23
CA ALA A 34 13.32 -13.62 5.06
C ALA A 34 12.43 -13.25 3.86
N THR A 35 11.32 -12.53 4.09
CA THR A 35 10.43 -12.03 3.03
C THR A 35 10.28 -10.53 3.12
N LEU A 36 10.28 -9.83 1.99
CA LEU A 36 10.03 -8.38 1.95
C LEU A 36 8.62 -8.06 2.44
N TRP A 37 8.48 -6.98 3.20
CA TRP A 37 7.21 -6.34 3.54
C TRP A 37 7.03 -5.08 2.69
N SER A 38 5.80 -4.76 2.33
CA SER A 38 5.53 -3.69 1.38
C SER A 38 4.14 -3.11 1.62
N SER A 39 4.01 -1.80 1.40
CA SER A 39 2.72 -1.21 1.07
C SER A 39 2.39 -1.51 -0.41
N MET A 40 1.14 -1.36 -0.81
CA MET A 40 0.70 -1.70 -2.16
C MET A 40 -0.07 -0.54 -2.78
N VAL A 41 0.27 -0.21 -4.03
CA VAL A 41 -0.55 0.63 -4.90
C VAL A 41 -1.18 -0.26 -5.95
N ILE A 42 -2.50 -0.20 -6.07
CA ILE A 42 -3.28 -0.92 -7.07
C ILE A 42 -3.88 0.12 -8.00
N ARG A 43 -3.59 0.02 -9.30
CA ARG A 43 -3.98 1.03 -10.29
C ARG A 43 -4.59 0.39 -11.54
N SER A 44 -5.68 0.98 -12.01
CA SER A 44 -6.26 0.78 -13.33
C SER A 44 -6.25 2.09 -14.12
N SER A 45 -6.74 2.08 -15.34
CA SER A 45 -6.97 3.30 -16.13
C SER A 45 -7.91 4.30 -15.45
N ARG A 46 -8.79 3.83 -14.57
CA ARG A 46 -9.84 4.64 -13.92
C ARG A 46 -9.57 4.96 -12.47
N HIS A 47 -8.91 4.06 -11.74
CA HIS A 47 -8.78 4.15 -10.30
C HIS A 47 -7.38 3.87 -9.79
N ALA A 48 -6.98 4.55 -8.71
CA ALA A 48 -5.75 4.28 -7.98
C ALA A 48 -6.04 4.16 -6.48
N VAL A 49 -5.64 3.03 -5.89
CA VAL A 49 -5.85 2.69 -4.49
C VAL A 49 -4.50 2.46 -3.81
N PHE A 50 -4.30 3.05 -2.63
CA PHE A 50 -3.15 2.79 -1.78
C PHE A 50 -3.56 2.00 -0.54
N PHE A 51 -2.79 0.96 -0.21
CA PHE A 51 -2.91 0.17 1.02
C PHE A 51 -1.57 0.19 1.76
N SER A 52 -1.55 0.68 3.00
CA SER A 52 -0.30 0.81 3.76
C SER A 52 0.34 -0.51 4.16
N GLY A 53 -0.43 -1.60 4.21
CA GLY A 53 -0.05 -2.80 4.97
C GLY A 53 0.15 -2.47 6.46
N ASP A 54 0.89 -3.31 7.17
CA ASP A 54 1.21 -3.16 8.60
C ASP A 54 2.32 -2.13 8.83
N THR A 55 2.08 -0.90 8.39
CA THR A 55 3.02 0.21 8.45
C THR A 55 2.51 1.29 9.39
N GLY A 56 3.31 1.65 10.40
CA GLY A 56 3.05 2.83 11.23
C GLY A 56 3.26 4.14 10.46
N LEU A 57 3.04 5.28 11.14
CA LEU A 57 3.29 6.59 10.54
C LEU A 57 4.77 6.73 10.13
N THR A 58 5.01 7.02 8.85
CA THR A 58 6.34 6.97 8.24
C THR A 58 6.53 8.08 7.21
N THR A 59 7.76 8.52 6.98
CA THR A 59 8.09 9.62 6.04
C THR A 59 7.94 9.23 4.56
N GLU A 60 7.93 7.93 4.30
CA GLU A 60 7.91 7.29 3.00
C GLU A 60 6.61 7.56 2.25
N TYR A 61 5.52 7.88 2.97
CA TYR A 61 4.25 8.25 2.37
C TYR A 61 4.36 9.48 1.45
N SER A 62 5.26 10.43 1.73
CA SER A 62 5.47 11.57 0.82
C SER A 62 6.03 11.09 -0.51
N ALA A 63 7.07 10.25 -0.49
CA ALA A 63 7.68 9.70 -1.69
C ALA A 63 6.69 8.83 -2.49
N ILE A 64 5.87 8.04 -1.80
CA ILE A 64 4.82 7.21 -2.42
C ILE A 64 3.77 8.09 -3.10
N ARG A 65 3.27 9.12 -2.41
CA ARG A 65 2.30 10.06 -2.99
C ARG A 65 2.87 10.76 -4.21
N ASP A 66 4.12 11.21 -4.14
CA ASP A 66 4.74 12.00 -5.21
C ASP A 66 5.03 11.14 -6.45
N ARG A 67 5.32 9.84 -6.28
CA ARG A 67 5.60 8.91 -7.39
C ARG A 67 4.36 8.23 -7.97
N LEU A 68 3.43 7.83 -7.12
CA LEU A 68 2.34 6.91 -7.49
C LEU A 68 0.94 7.52 -7.35
N GLY A 69 0.84 8.70 -6.73
CA GLY A 69 -0.42 9.43 -6.59
C GLY A 69 -0.84 10.16 -7.87
N PRO A 70 -2.01 10.83 -7.85
CA PRO A 70 -2.97 10.87 -6.74
C PRO A 70 -3.72 9.53 -6.57
N PHE A 71 -4.25 9.30 -5.37
CA PHE A 71 -5.08 8.13 -5.05
C PHE A 71 -6.54 8.54 -4.85
N ASP A 72 -7.44 7.66 -5.24
CA ASP A 72 -8.88 7.77 -5.01
C ASP A 72 -9.28 7.20 -3.66
N LEU A 73 -8.54 6.19 -3.20
CA LEU A 73 -8.74 5.53 -1.92
C LEU A 73 -7.40 5.28 -1.25
N ILE A 74 -7.32 5.63 0.02
CA ILE A 74 -6.17 5.37 0.89
C ILE A 74 -6.68 4.56 2.07
N MET A 75 -6.12 3.38 2.25
CA MET A 75 -6.38 2.48 3.38
C MET A 75 -5.13 2.44 4.25
N LEU A 76 -5.25 3.01 5.45
CA LEU A 76 -4.17 3.06 6.43
C LEU A 76 -4.48 2.15 7.61
N GLU A 77 -3.49 1.36 8.02
CA GLU A 77 -3.52 0.66 9.30
C GLU A 77 -3.47 1.70 10.43
N VAL A 78 -4.38 1.56 11.40
CA VAL A 78 -4.45 2.42 12.58
C VAL A 78 -4.69 1.54 13.81
N ALA A 79 -3.63 0.89 14.31
CA ALA A 79 -3.67 0.29 15.64
C ALA A 79 -3.03 1.20 16.68
N HIS A 80 -3.84 1.61 17.66
CA HIS A 80 -3.35 1.95 18.98
C HIS A 80 -3.02 0.65 19.72
N SER A 81 -1.86 0.57 20.39
CA SER A 81 -1.23 -0.62 20.99
C SER A 81 -2.06 -1.42 22.02
N THR A 82 -3.37 -1.22 22.14
CA THR A 82 -4.23 -1.91 23.11
C THR A 82 -5.46 -2.62 22.53
N ARG A 83 -5.78 -2.51 21.23
CA ARG A 83 -6.86 -3.31 20.58
C ARG A 83 -6.56 -3.60 19.10
N PRO A 84 -6.84 -4.83 18.60
CA PRO A 84 -6.49 -5.21 17.23
C PRO A 84 -7.35 -4.52 16.17
N GLY A 85 -6.71 -4.01 15.12
CA GLY A 85 -7.20 -4.06 13.74
C GLY A 85 -8.22 -3.01 13.30
N VAL A 86 -8.00 -1.72 13.55
CA VAL A 86 -8.79 -0.66 12.90
C VAL A 86 -8.06 -0.17 11.65
N ILE A 87 -8.63 -0.39 10.47
CA ILE A 87 -8.17 0.24 9.23
C ILE A 87 -8.96 1.55 9.05
N SER A 88 -8.25 2.68 8.96
CA SER A 88 -8.87 3.95 8.58
C SER A 88 -8.90 4.08 7.08
N ILE A 89 -10.10 4.35 6.53
CA ILE A 89 -10.34 4.48 5.10
C ILE A 89 -10.56 5.96 4.78
N LEU A 90 -9.62 6.57 4.05
CA LEU A 90 -9.80 7.90 3.48
C LEU A 90 -10.11 7.75 1.99
N ALA A 91 -11.37 7.98 1.62
CA ALA A 91 -11.80 7.98 0.23
C ALA A 91 -11.92 9.42 -0.28
N ARG A 92 -11.27 9.73 -1.41
CA ARG A 92 -11.52 10.95 -2.16
C ARG A 92 -12.63 10.68 -3.17
N ARG A 93 -13.74 11.42 -3.07
CA ARG A 93 -14.84 11.31 -4.05
C ARG A 93 -14.33 11.81 -5.41
N THR A 94 -14.03 10.90 -6.33
CA THR A 94 -13.73 11.26 -7.72
C THR A 94 -15.01 11.68 -8.41
N ARG A 95 -15.02 12.89 -8.98
CA ARG A 95 -16.03 13.22 -9.99
C ARG A 95 -15.67 12.42 -11.23
N SER A 96 -16.60 11.61 -11.73
CA SER A 96 -16.48 10.96 -13.03
C SER A 96 -16.12 12.03 -14.07
N LYS A 97 -15.04 11.82 -14.83
CA LYS A 97 -14.80 12.59 -16.05
C LYS A 97 -16.01 12.38 -16.97
N PRO A 98 -16.53 13.45 -17.61
CA PRO A 98 -17.64 13.35 -18.55
C PRO A 98 -17.27 12.48 -19.76
#